data_AF-A0A4Q0T9L2-F1
#
_entry.id   AF-A0A4Q0T9L2-F1
#
_cell.length_a   1.000
_cell.length_b   1.000
_cell.length_c   1.000
_cell.angle_alpha   90.00
_cell.angle_beta   90.00
_cell.angle_gamma   90.00
#
_symmetry.space_group_name_H-M   'P 1'
#
loop_
_entity.id
_entity.type
_entity.pdbx_description
1 polymer ?
#
loop_
_entity_poly.entity_id
_entity_poly.type
_entity_poly.pdbx_seq_one_letter_code
_entity_poly.pdbx_strand_id
1 'polypeptide(L)'
;MSIGSTTVLMAQMEQAAANAGLVVAATEPGVDFSGNPTTKFTIALAADPSKAFGIELTERFEFGRPDLHAEVKLFLAEAAQRLRNPRPDVYLTLTGLPLSFGKFAWPFHHSSSGADTSLVHGEIKLEDGENSPLHAKISASMTVTFAEVVAAMEQPFAEGFIYNAIRKTMDQGQLELVKSGNRQPVPITTRYYSMKQKKFVFNDTTEAQRREFLAGKVYWLSGVLGAGQPVWLLDPRDAQYLNTTVSDLKQSVTALVSEGLITLAPDAEYAIPTEKLMGNRAQYEVDMADALAFIKPTFNEEMRGGHTNM
;
A
#
# COMPACT_ATOMS: atom_id res chain seq x y z
N MET A 1 -27.41 -20.92 9.93
CA MET A 1 -26.03 -21.46 9.81
C MET A 1 -25.06 -20.41 10.34
N SER A 2 -23.89 -20.79 10.88
CA SER A 2 -22.73 -19.92 11.14
C SER A 2 -22.54 -19.25 12.53
N ILE A 3 -22.76 -19.94 13.66
CA ILE A 3 -22.07 -19.53 14.93
C ILE A 3 -20.71 -20.23 15.02
N GLY A 4 -20.66 -21.53 14.69
CA GLY A 4 -19.44 -22.33 14.79
C GLY A 4 -18.30 -21.92 13.83
N SER A 5 -18.60 -21.53 12.59
CA SER A 5 -17.60 -21.07 11.61
C SER A 5 -16.95 -19.75 12.01
N THR A 6 -17.74 -18.79 12.52
CA THR A 6 -17.22 -17.50 12.97
C THR A 6 -16.31 -17.67 14.19
N THR A 7 -16.66 -18.53 15.15
CA THR A 7 -15.79 -18.83 16.31
C THR A 7 -14.47 -19.46 15.88
N VAL A 8 -14.48 -20.35 14.89
CA VAL A 8 -13.25 -20.97 14.36
C VAL A 8 -12.37 -19.93 13.65
N LEU A 9 -12.94 -19.07 12.81
CA LEU A 9 -12.20 -18.01 12.14
C LEU A 9 -11.54 -17.05 13.14
N MET A 10 -12.26 -16.65 14.19
CA MET A 10 -11.72 -15.79 15.24
C MET A 10 -10.52 -16.44 15.95
N ALA A 11 -10.66 -17.69 16.40
CA ALA A 11 -9.58 -18.40 17.09
C ALA A 11 -8.34 -18.59 16.20
N GLN A 12 -8.54 -18.86 14.91
CA GLN A 12 -7.44 -18.99 13.94
C GLN A 12 -6.74 -17.65 13.69
N MET A 13 -7.50 -16.56 13.57
CA MET A 13 -6.95 -15.20 13.42
C MET A 13 -6.17 -14.79 14.67
N GLU A 14 -6.71 -15.01 15.87
CA GLU A 14 -6.02 -14.73 17.14
C GLU A 14 -4.68 -15.48 17.23
N GLN A 15 -4.67 -16.77 16.91
CA GLN A 15 -3.46 -17.57 16.93
C GLN A 15 -2.43 -17.11 15.89
N ALA A 16 -2.87 -16.75 14.69
CA ALA A 16 -1.99 -16.24 13.63
C ALA A 16 -1.42 -14.86 13.99
N ALA A 17 -2.24 -13.96 14.55
CA ALA A 17 -1.82 -12.66 15.03
C ALA A 17 -0.79 -12.79 16.16
N ALA A 18 -1.06 -13.63 17.17
CA ALA A 18 -0.15 -13.88 18.28
C ALA A 18 1.23 -14.37 17.80
N ASN A 19 1.25 -15.26 16.80
CA ASN A 19 2.50 -15.77 16.20
C ASN A 19 3.32 -14.68 15.49
N ALA A 20 2.70 -13.58 15.07
CA ALA A 20 3.34 -12.43 14.44
C ALA A 20 3.70 -11.31 15.44
N GLY A 21 3.47 -11.50 16.75
CA GLY A 21 3.66 -10.45 17.76
C GLY A 21 2.52 -9.41 17.75
N LEU A 22 1.35 -9.79 17.24
CA LEU A 22 0.14 -8.97 17.17
C LEU A 22 -0.92 -9.48 18.14
N VAL A 23 -1.91 -8.63 18.42
CA VAL A 23 -3.11 -8.98 19.19
C VAL A 23 -4.36 -8.57 18.42
N VAL A 24 -5.43 -9.37 18.52
CA VAL A 24 -6.76 -8.96 18.05
C VAL A 24 -7.35 -8.03 19.10
N ALA A 25 -7.37 -6.73 18.82
CA ALA A 25 -7.86 -5.71 19.74
C ALA A 25 -9.39 -5.58 19.72
N ALA A 26 -10.01 -5.82 18.57
CA ALA A 26 -11.46 -5.84 18.43
C ALA A 26 -11.89 -6.78 17.31
N THR A 27 -13.10 -7.32 17.43
CA THR A 27 -13.79 -8.07 16.37
C THR A 27 -15.20 -7.55 16.25
N GLU A 28 -15.61 -7.18 15.04
CA GLU A 28 -16.91 -6.58 14.76
C GLU A 28 -17.56 -7.27 13.56
N PRO A 29 -18.89 -7.46 13.55
CA PRO A 29 -19.58 -7.88 12.34
C PRO A 29 -19.54 -6.77 11.29
N GLY A 30 -19.37 -7.15 10.04
CA GLY A 30 -19.40 -6.27 8.88
C GLY A 30 -20.31 -6.81 7.78
N VAL A 31 -20.40 -6.04 6.70
CA VAL A 31 -21.01 -6.47 5.45
C VAL A 31 -20.13 -6.05 4.29
N ASP A 32 -19.96 -6.94 3.33
CA ASP A 32 -19.30 -6.60 2.06
C ASP A 32 -20.17 -5.67 1.21
N PHE A 33 -19.62 -5.24 0.07
CA PHE A 33 -20.34 -4.36 -0.86
C PHE A 33 -21.65 -4.97 -1.41
N SER A 34 -21.77 -6.29 -1.44
CA SER A 34 -22.96 -7.02 -1.90
C SER A 34 -23.95 -7.32 -0.77
N GLY A 35 -23.66 -6.89 0.47
CA GLY A 35 -24.47 -7.14 1.65
C GLY A 35 -24.27 -8.52 2.29
N ASN A 36 -23.23 -9.27 1.90
CA ASN A 36 -22.91 -10.54 2.55
C ASN A 36 -22.18 -10.28 3.89
N PRO A 37 -22.39 -11.12 4.92
CA PRO A 37 -21.70 -11.00 6.19
C PRO A 37 -20.18 -11.11 6.08
N THR A 38 -19.48 -10.22 6.78
CA THR A 38 -18.03 -10.24 6.96
C THR A 38 -17.69 -10.13 8.45
N THR A 39 -16.45 -10.43 8.80
CA THR A 39 -15.88 -10.19 10.12
C THR A 39 -14.72 -9.21 9.98
N LYS A 40 -14.81 -8.09 10.71
CA LYS A 40 -13.77 -7.06 10.80
C LYS A 40 -12.95 -7.30 12.04
N PHE A 41 -11.64 -7.39 11.86
CA PHE A 41 -10.67 -7.51 12.92
C PHE A 41 -9.85 -6.23 13.00
N THR A 42 -9.76 -5.64 14.19
CA THR A 42 -8.75 -4.63 14.50
C THR A 42 -7.55 -5.36 15.08
N ILE A 43 -6.44 -5.37 14.36
CA ILE A 43 -5.21 -6.04 14.75
C ILE A 43 -4.19 -4.98 15.18
N ALA A 44 -3.59 -5.14 16.36
CA ALA A 44 -2.64 -4.18 16.91
C ALA A 44 -1.30 -4.83 17.24
N LEU A 45 -0.23 -4.03 17.30
CA LEU A 45 1.05 -4.47 17.86
C LEU A 45 0.88 -4.83 19.34
N ALA A 46 1.35 -6.01 19.74
CA ALA A 46 1.29 -6.41 21.15
C ALA A 46 2.09 -5.46 22.06
N ALA A 47 3.21 -4.94 21.53
CA ALA A 47 4.09 -4.02 22.25
C ALA A 47 3.57 -2.57 22.28
N ASP A 48 2.69 -2.19 21.36
CA ASP A 48 2.09 -0.85 21.27
C ASP A 48 0.68 -0.92 20.65
N PRO A 49 -0.36 -1.11 21.46
CA PRO A 49 -1.73 -1.23 20.97
C PRO A 49 -2.27 0.00 20.24
N SER A 50 -1.60 1.16 20.33
CA SER A 50 -1.98 2.35 19.55
C SER A 50 -1.68 2.20 18.05
N LYS A 51 -0.78 1.28 17.70
CA LYS A 51 -0.43 0.92 16.32
C LYS A 51 -1.29 -0.27 15.89
N ALA A 52 -2.35 0.03 15.14
CA ALA A 52 -3.32 -0.95 14.69
C ALA A 52 -3.70 -0.78 13.21
N PHE A 53 -4.25 -1.84 12.63
CA PHE A 53 -4.83 -1.87 11.29
C PHE A 53 -6.06 -2.78 11.25
N GLY A 54 -6.91 -2.57 10.24
CA GLY A 54 -8.09 -3.39 10.02
C GLY A 54 -7.83 -4.52 9.03
N ILE A 55 -8.42 -5.69 9.29
CA ILE A 55 -8.59 -6.78 8.34
C ILE A 55 -10.07 -7.11 8.24
N GLU A 56 -10.61 -7.17 7.03
CA GLU A 56 -11.98 -7.65 6.80
C GLU A 56 -11.98 -8.92 5.97
N LEU A 57 -12.58 -9.97 6.51
CA LEU A 57 -12.68 -11.30 5.89
C LEU A 57 -14.15 -11.71 5.74
N THR A 58 -14.45 -12.44 4.68
CA THR A 58 -15.78 -13.03 4.51
C THR A 58 -16.01 -14.12 5.58
N GLU A 59 -17.25 -14.32 6.03
CA GLU A 59 -17.56 -15.45 6.94
C GLU A 59 -17.31 -16.83 6.29
N ARG A 60 -17.22 -16.87 4.96
CA ARG A 60 -16.94 -18.09 4.19
C ARG A 60 -15.43 -18.30 3.96
N PHE A 61 -14.58 -17.42 4.45
CA PHE A 61 -13.14 -17.53 4.27
C PHE A 61 -12.60 -18.78 4.95
N GLU A 62 -12.03 -19.69 4.16
CA GLU A 62 -11.52 -20.98 4.63
C GLU A 62 -10.09 -20.85 5.17
N PHE A 63 -9.92 -20.12 6.28
CA PHE A 63 -8.60 -19.85 6.89
C PHE A 63 -7.78 -21.12 7.16
N GLY A 64 -8.43 -22.26 7.42
CA GLY A 64 -7.77 -23.55 7.66
C GLY A 64 -7.12 -24.18 6.43
N ARG A 65 -7.36 -23.68 5.22
CA ARG A 65 -6.67 -24.15 4.01
C ARG A 65 -5.16 -23.85 4.10
N PRO A 66 -4.26 -24.82 3.90
CA PRO A 66 -2.83 -24.63 4.15
C PRO A 66 -2.18 -23.50 3.33
N ASP A 67 -2.60 -23.33 2.09
CA ASP A 67 -2.15 -22.25 1.19
C ASP A 67 -2.57 -20.87 1.71
N LEU A 68 -3.86 -20.71 2.04
CA LEU A 68 -4.39 -19.45 2.55
C LEU A 68 -3.80 -19.09 3.93
N HIS A 69 -3.68 -20.08 4.80
CA HIS A 69 -3.10 -19.92 6.14
C HIS A 69 -1.67 -19.40 6.08
N ALA A 70 -0.83 -19.95 5.20
CA ALA A 70 0.56 -19.55 5.07
C ALA A 70 0.69 -18.09 4.62
N GLU A 71 -0.12 -17.68 3.64
CA GLU A 71 -0.13 -16.29 3.14
C GLU A 71 -0.66 -15.30 4.18
N VAL A 72 -1.70 -15.66 4.94
CA VAL A 72 -2.16 -14.79 6.05
C VAL A 72 -1.08 -14.64 7.12
N LYS A 73 -0.36 -15.71 7.49
CA LYS A 73 0.75 -15.62 8.44
C LYS A 73 1.86 -14.71 7.93
N LEU A 74 2.21 -14.81 6.65
CA LEU A 74 3.20 -13.94 6.02
C LEU A 74 2.73 -12.47 6.07
N PHE A 75 1.50 -12.22 5.64
CA PHE A 75 0.89 -10.88 5.66
C PHE A 75 0.90 -10.28 7.07
N LEU A 76 0.53 -11.04 8.10
CA LEU A 76 0.54 -10.57 9.49
C LEU A 76 1.96 -10.28 9.99
N ALA A 77 2.94 -11.10 9.64
CA ALA A 77 4.35 -10.85 10.00
C ALA A 77 4.88 -9.57 9.35
N GLU A 78 4.56 -9.34 8.06
CA GLU A 78 4.89 -8.10 7.36
C GLU A 78 4.16 -6.88 7.95
N ALA A 79 2.88 -7.03 8.28
CA ALA A 79 2.08 -5.98 8.90
C ALA A 79 2.65 -5.60 10.28
N ALA A 80 3.10 -6.58 11.08
CA ALA A 80 3.76 -6.32 12.36
C ALA A 80 5.03 -5.49 12.20
N GLN A 81 5.87 -5.77 11.20
CA GLN A 81 7.01 -4.90 10.91
C GLN A 81 6.53 -3.51 10.50
N ARG A 82 5.62 -3.44 9.54
CA ARG A 82 5.16 -2.16 9.00
C ARG A 82 4.49 -1.26 10.04
N LEU A 83 3.75 -1.81 11.00
CA LEU A 83 3.12 -1.06 12.10
C LEU A 83 4.12 -0.32 12.98
N ARG A 84 5.39 -0.74 13.00
CA ARG A 84 6.47 -0.04 13.74
C ARG A 84 6.85 1.28 13.07
N ASN A 85 6.49 1.49 11.80
CA ASN A 85 6.67 2.78 11.15
C ASN A 85 5.87 3.88 11.87
N PRO A 86 6.33 5.14 11.85
CA PRO A 86 5.55 6.26 12.36
C PRO A 86 4.20 6.39 11.64
N ARG A 87 4.20 6.22 10.31
CA ARG A 87 3.03 6.25 9.42
C ARG A 87 2.94 4.96 8.60
N PRO A 88 2.36 3.87 9.15
CA PRO A 88 2.27 2.57 8.46
C PRO A 88 1.37 2.60 7.22
N ASP A 89 0.45 3.56 7.16
CA ASP A 89 -0.48 3.80 6.06
C ASP A 89 0.16 4.48 4.84
N VAL A 90 1.36 5.06 4.98
CA VAL A 90 2.00 5.87 3.93
C VAL A 90 3.03 5.09 3.13
N TYR A 91 2.93 5.16 1.80
CA TYR A 91 3.88 4.59 0.86
C TYR A 91 4.41 5.69 -0.07
N LEU A 92 5.63 5.51 -0.59
CA LEU A 92 6.21 6.41 -1.58
C LEU A 92 6.01 5.85 -2.99
N THR A 93 5.73 6.72 -3.96
CA THR A 93 5.82 6.39 -5.40
C THR A 93 7.24 6.53 -5.94
N LEU A 94 7.52 6.00 -7.13
CA LEU A 94 8.84 6.10 -7.74
C LEU A 94 9.16 7.56 -8.13
N THR A 95 8.15 8.34 -8.46
CA THR A 95 8.26 9.79 -8.72
C THR A 95 8.34 10.66 -7.47
N GLY A 96 8.36 10.08 -6.27
CA GLY A 96 8.57 10.83 -5.03
C GLY A 96 7.30 11.37 -4.37
N LEU A 97 6.11 10.88 -4.70
CA LEU A 97 4.85 11.26 -4.02
C LEU A 97 4.62 10.38 -2.78
N PRO A 98 4.56 10.96 -1.55
CA PRO A 98 4.12 10.25 -0.36
C PRO A 98 2.59 10.14 -0.33
N LEU A 99 2.06 8.92 -0.28
CA LEU A 99 0.63 8.65 -0.35
C LEU A 99 0.17 7.83 0.85
N SER A 100 -0.80 8.32 1.62
CA SER A 100 -1.54 7.48 2.59
C SER A 100 -2.61 6.66 1.88
N PHE A 101 -2.76 5.41 2.30
CA PHE A 101 -3.76 4.46 1.78
C PHE A 101 -4.79 4.15 2.85
N GLY A 102 -6.08 4.29 2.52
CA GLY A 102 -7.13 4.00 3.49
C GLY A 102 -8.51 3.85 2.88
N LYS A 103 -9.49 3.56 3.74
CA LYS A 103 -10.91 3.40 3.41
C LYS A 103 -11.17 2.37 2.29
N PHE A 104 -10.35 1.33 2.23
CA PHE A 104 -10.58 0.23 1.29
C PHE A 104 -11.79 -0.60 1.74
N ALA A 105 -12.74 -0.80 0.84
CA ALA A 105 -13.95 -1.57 1.06
C ALA A 105 -13.72 -3.04 0.67
N TRP A 106 -12.99 -3.76 1.53
CA TRP A 106 -12.67 -5.17 1.35
C TRP A 106 -13.88 -6.08 1.64
N PRO A 107 -13.90 -7.31 1.11
CA PRO A 107 -13.03 -7.87 0.05
C PRO A 107 -13.35 -7.30 -1.34
N PHE A 108 -12.69 -7.81 -2.38
CA PHE A 108 -13.15 -7.58 -3.76
C PHE A 108 -14.62 -8.04 -3.93
N HIS A 109 -15.38 -7.29 -4.73
CA HIS A 109 -16.78 -7.62 -5.07
C HIS A 109 -17.00 -7.56 -6.58
N HIS A 110 -17.96 -8.32 -7.10
CA HIS A 110 -18.29 -8.26 -8.52
C HIS A 110 -18.89 -6.90 -8.91
N SER A 111 -18.58 -6.46 -10.12
CA SER A 111 -19.22 -5.28 -10.70
C SER A 111 -20.72 -5.48 -10.87
N SER A 112 -21.52 -4.54 -10.39
CA SER A 112 -22.98 -4.53 -10.60
C SER A 112 -23.40 -3.97 -11.97
N SER A 113 -22.47 -3.43 -12.75
CA SER A 113 -22.75 -2.82 -14.07
C SER A 113 -22.71 -3.82 -15.24
N GLY A 114 -22.64 -5.13 -14.96
CA GLY A 114 -22.59 -6.18 -15.97
C GLY A 114 -21.21 -6.39 -16.61
N ALA A 115 -20.16 -5.77 -16.06
CA ALA A 115 -18.78 -6.03 -16.47
C ALA A 115 -18.22 -7.27 -15.75
N ASP A 116 -17.44 -8.08 -16.47
CA ASP A 116 -16.72 -9.25 -15.93
C ASP A 116 -15.46 -8.81 -15.16
N THR A 117 -15.67 -8.01 -14.11
CA THR A 117 -14.60 -7.50 -13.25
C THR A 117 -14.97 -7.57 -11.77
N SER A 118 -13.95 -7.82 -10.95
CA SER A 118 -13.99 -7.67 -9.50
C SER A 118 -13.40 -6.33 -9.12
N LEU A 119 -14.05 -5.61 -8.22
CA LEU A 119 -13.72 -4.25 -7.83
C LEU A 119 -13.38 -4.17 -6.33
N VAL A 120 -12.43 -3.32 -5.98
CA VAL A 120 -12.30 -2.80 -4.63
C VAL A 120 -12.15 -1.28 -4.70
N HIS A 121 -12.89 -0.59 -3.84
CA HIS A 121 -12.85 0.86 -3.76
C HIS A 121 -11.98 1.28 -2.58
N GLY A 122 -11.20 2.35 -2.73
CA GLY A 122 -10.37 2.90 -1.66
C GLY A 122 -10.14 4.39 -1.83
N GLU A 123 -9.28 4.96 -0.99
CA GLU A 123 -8.86 6.36 -1.07
C GLU A 123 -7.36 6.44 -0.83
N ILE A 124 -6.69 7.28 -1.63
CA ILE A 124 -5.32 7.71 -1.39
C ILE A 124 -5.28 9.22 -1.16
N LYS A 125 -4.36 9.69 -0.32
CA LYS A 125 -4.14 11.14 -0.08
C LYS A 125 -2.67 11.50 -0.17
N LEU A 126 -2.38 12.71 -0.63
CA LEU A 126 -1.03 13.26 -0.57
C LEU A 126 -0.65 13.58 0.87
N GLU A 127 0.53 13.16 1.29
CA GLU A 127 1.08 13.39 2.63
C GLU A 127 2.37 14.22 2.53
N ASP A 128 2.23 15.51 2.27
CA ASP A 128 3.34 16.47 2.10
C ASP A 128 3.88 17.06 3.41
N GLY A 129 3.28 16.70 4.55
CA GLY A 129 3.59 17.28 5.86
C GLY A 129 2.86 18.61 6.14
N GLU A 130 2.07 19.11 5.19
CA GLU A 130 1.35 20.39 5.28
C GLU A 130 -0.19 20.22 5.31
N ASN A 131 -0.66 18.98 5.55
CA ASN A 131 -2.07 18.60 5.52
C ASN A 131 -2.74 18.87 4.16
N SER A 132 -2.10 18.42 3.08
CA SER A 132 -2.66 18.52 1.73
C SER A 132 -4.13 18.07 1.65
N PRO A 133 -5.01 18.85 0.98
CA PRO A 133 -6.37 18.42 0.72
C PRO A 133 -6.46 17.44 -0.47
N LEU A 134 -5.35 17.20 -1.18
CA LEU A 134 -5.34 16.46 -2.43
C LEU A 134 -5.48 14.95 -2.18
N HIS A 135 -6.42 14.33 -2.87
CA HIS A 135 -6.71 12.90 -2.75
C HIS A 135 -7.26 12.33 -4.06
N ALA A 136 -7.28 11.00 -4.15
CA ALA A 136 -7.99 10.29 -5.20
C ALA A 136 -8.83 9.18 -4.59
N LYS A 137 -10.09 9.10 -5.01
CA LYS A 137 -10.93 7.93 -4.76
C LYS A 137 -10.58 6.89 -5.82
N ILE A 138 -10.28 5.68 -5.39
CA ILE A 138 -9.77 4.61 -6.25
C ILE A 138 -10.86 3.58 -6.51
N SER A 139 -10.89 3.06 -7.74
CA SER A 139 -11.60 1.85 -8.12
C SER A 139 -10.61 0.89 -8.76
N ALA A 140 -10.00 0.02 -7.96
CA ALA A 140 -9.11 -1.02 -8.46
C ALA A 140 -9.95 -2.14 -9.07
N SER A 141 -9.75 -2.39 -10.37
CA SER A 141 -10.57 -3.31 -11.15
C SER A 141 -9.73 -4.46 -11.66
N MET A 142 -10.13 -5.68 -11.32
CA MET A 142 -9.47 -6.92 -11.66
C MET A 142 -10.33 -7.69 -12.63
N THR A 143 -9.77 -8.12 -13.76
CA THR A 143 -10.50 -8.97 -14.72
C THR A 143 -10.72 -10.36 -14.13
N VAL A 144 -11.80 -11.04 -14.50
CA VAL A 144 -12.07 -12.42 -14.04
C VAL A 144 -10.90 -13.37 -14.33
N THR A 145 -10.28 -13.25 -15.50
CA THR A 145 -9.08 -14.04 -15.86
C THR A 145 -7.90 -13.80 -14.93
N PHE A 146 -7.81 -12.62 -14.32
CA PHE A 146 -6.78 -12.33 -13.33
C PHE A 146 -7.18 -12.79 -11.92
N ALA A 147 -8.47 -12.83 -11.61
CA ALA A 147 -8.95 -13.38 -10.35
C ALA A 147 -8.54 -14.85 -10.16
N GLU A 148 -8.36 -15.61 -11.25
CA GLU A 148 -7.89 -17.01 -11.21
C GLU A 148 -6.45 -17.17 -10.70
N VAL A 149 -5.61 -16.13 -10.75
CA VAL A 149 -4.23 -16.19 -10.27
C VAL A 149 -4.04 -15.66 -8.85
N VAL A 150 -5.08 -15.06 -8.27
CA VAL A 150 -5.07 -14.58 -6.88
C VAL A 150 -5.67 -15.64 -5.99
N ALA A 151 -4.97 -16.02 -4.91
CA ALA A 151 -5.39 -17.12 -4.05
C ALA A 151 -6.73 -16.87 -3.34
N ALA A 152 -7.03 -15.61 -3.01
CA ALA A 152 -8.30 -15.20 -2.41
C ALA A 152 -8.64 -13.72 -2.73
N MET A 153 -9.90 -13.34 -2.56
CA MET A 153 -10.39 -11.98 -2.84
C MET A 153 -10.25 -11.04 -1.62
N GLU A 154 -9.81 -11.59 -0.50
CA GLU A 154 -9.64 -10.95 0.78
C GLU A 154 -8.38 -10.06 0.84
N GLN A 155 -8.41 -9.07 1.74
CA GLN A 155 -7.35 -8.07 1.91
C GLN A 155 -5.93 -8.66 2.02
N PRO A 156 -5.64 -9.72 2.82
CA PRO A 156 -4.28 -10.23 2.96
C PRO A 156 -3.62 -10.66 1.65
N PHE A 157 -4.43 -11.04 0.67
CA PHE A 157 -4.00 -11.55 -0.63
C PHE A 157 -3.93 -10.46 -1.69
N ALA A 158 -4.66 -9.36 -1.46
CA ALA A 158 -4.94 -8.34 -2.45
C ALA A 158 -4.20 -7.01 -2.20
N GLU A 159 -4.05 -6.62 -0.94
CA GLU A 159 -3.60 -5.28 -0.54
C GLU A 159 -2.26 -4.89 -1.17
N GLY A 160 -1.26 -5.77 -1.07
CA GLY A 160 0.10 -5.48 -1.52
C GLY A 160 0.16 -5.13 -3.02
N PHE A 161 -0.43 -5.96 -3.88
CA PHE A 161 -0.40 -5.72 -5.32
C PHE A 161 -1.32 -4.57 -5.73
N ILE A 162 -2.41 -4.30 -5.02
CA ILE A 162 -3.28 -3.16 -5.31
C ILE A 162 -2.58 -1.85 -4.98
N TYR A 163 -1.92 -1.77 -3.83
CA TYR A 163 -1.17 -0.56 -3.45
C TYR A 163 -0.06 -0.29 -4.47
N ASN A 164 0.65 -1.34 -4.91
CA ASN A 164 1.67 -1.23 -5.95
C ASN A 164 1.10 -0.83 -7.33
N ALA A 165 -0.08 -1.35 -7.69
CA ALA A 165 -0.76 -0.96 -8.92
C ALA A 165 -1.18 0.50 -8.89
N ILE A 166 -1.70 0.99 -7.76
CA ILE A 166 -2.06 2.40 -7.57
C ILE A 166 -0.82 3.29 -7.71
N ARG A 167 0.27 2.95 -7.00
CA ARG A 167 1.54 3.69 -7.10
C ARG A 167 2.06 3.75 -8.54
N LYS A 168 2.06 2.61 -9.25
CA LYS A 168 2.48 2.56 -10.65
C LYS A 168 1.56 3.38 -11.58
N THR A 169 0.26 3.32 -11.36
CA THR A 169 -0.72 4.08 -12.17
C THR A 169 -0.54 5.59 -11.94
N MET A 170 -0.17 5.99 -10.72
CA MET A 170 0.24 7.36 -10.40
C MET A 170 1.52 7.77 -11.16
N ASP A 171 2.58 6.95 -11.11
CA ASP A 171 3.83 7.23 -11.84
C ASP A 171 3.65 7.32 -13.37
N GLN A 172 2.57 6.75 -13.89
CA GLN A 172 2.22 6.79 -15.31
C GLN A 172 1.37 8.02 -15.69
N GLY A 173 1.03 8.89 -14.74
CA GLY A 173 0.19 10.07 -14.98
C GLY A 173 -1.28 9.72 -15.24
N GLN A 174 -1.71 8.52 -14.82
CA GLN A 174 -3.06 8.00 -15.09
C GLN A 174 -4.02 8.18 -13.91
N LEU A 175 -3.55 8.72 -12.80
CA LEU A 175 -4.36 9.18 -11.66
C LEU A 175 -4.08 10.65 -11.41
N GLU A 176 -5.10 11.41 -11.03
CA GLU A 176 -4.99 12.80 -10.59
C GLU A 176 -5.28 12.90 -9.09
N LEU A 177 -4.55 13.73 -8.36
CA LEU A 177 -4.89 14.08 -6.98
C LEU A 177 -5.67 15.41 -6.96
N VAL A 178 -6.92 15.38 -6.49
CA VAL A 178 -7.84 16.52 -6.51
C VAL A 178 -8.47 16.76 -5.14
N LYS A 179 -9.06 17.95 -4.92
CA LYS A 179 -9.79 18.27 -3.68
C LYS A 179 -11.14 17.54 -3.57
N SER A 180 -11.72 17.17 -4.71
CA SER A 180 -12.95 16.39 -4.81
C SER A 180 -13.00 15.81 -6.21
N GLY A 181 -13.21 14.50 -6.32
CA GLY A 181 -13.21 13.80 -7.59
C GLY A 181 -14.09 12.57 -7.57
N ASN A 182 -14.43 12.13 -8.78
CA ASN A 182 -15.03 10.82 -8.99
C ASN A 182 -13.99 9.72 -8.73
N ARG A 183 -14.47 8.48 -8.57
CA ARG A 183 -13.60 7.32 -8.48
C ARG A 183 -12.80 7.20 -9.78
N GLN A 184 -11.50 7.05 -9.65
CA GLN A 184 -10.57 6.88 -10.76
C GLN A 184 -10.22 5.38 -10.90
N PRO A 185 -10.22 4.86 -12.13
CA PRO A 185 -9.96 3.45 -12.37
C PRO A 185 -8.47 3.13 -12.19
N VAL A 186 -8.19 2.02 -11.51
CA VAL A 186 -6.85 1.42 -11.46
C VAL A 186 -6.96 0.01 -12.05
N PRO A 187 -6.46 -0.22 -13.28
CA PRO A 187 -6.60 -1.51 -13.93
C PRO A 187 -5.59 -2.52 -13.35
N ILE A 188 -6.09 -3.57 -12.70
CA ILE A 188 -5.31 -4.74 -12.28
C ILE A 188 -5.40 -5.78 -13.40
N THR A 189 -4.31 -5.90 -14.16
CA THR A 189 -4.28 -6.75 -15.35
C THR A 189 -3.10 -7.71 -15.31
N THR A 190 -3.12 -8.69 -16.20
CA THR A 190 -1.98 -9.62 -16.43
C THR A 190 -0.69 -8.90 -16.78
N ARG A 191 -0.70 -7.61 -17.17
CA ARG A 191 0.53 -6.82 -17.37
C ARG A 191 1.33 -6.61 -16.08
N TYR A 192 0.71 -6.77 -14.92
CA TYR A 192 1.39 -6.68 -13.63
C TYR A 192 1.82 -8.05 -13.08
N TYR A 193 1.64 -9.14 -13.83
CA TYR A 193 1.97 -10.48 -13.38
C TYR A 193 2.69 -11.29 -14.46
N SER A 194 3.86 -11.81 -14.11
CA SER A 194 4.59 -12.73 -14.98
C SER A 194 4.11 -14.15 -14.73
N MET A 195 3.31 -14.72 -15.63
CA MET A 195 2.90 -16.14 -15.55
C MET A 195 4.10 -17.09 -15.53
N LYS A 196 5.18 -16.73 -16.25
CA LYS A 196 6.43 -17.51 -16.31
C LYS A 196 7.16 -17.54 -14.96
N GLN A 197 7.23 -16.39 -14.27
CA GLN A 197 7.92 -16.27 -12.98
C GLN A 197 6.98 -16.46 -11.78
N LYS A 198 5.67 -16.56 -12.03
CA LYS A 198 4.59 -16.59 -11.04
C LYS A 198 4.68 -15.47 -10.00
N LYS A 199 5.00 -14.25 -10.44
CA LYS A 199 5.20 -13.10 -9.56
C LYS A 199 4.64 -11.82 -10.16
N PHE A 200 4.28 -10.86 -9.31
CA PHE A 200 3.94 -9.52 -9.74
C PHE A 200 5.18 -8.72 -10.17
N VAL A 201 5.02 -7.87 -11.19
CA VAL A 201 6.06 -7.00 -11.75
C VAL A 201 5.46 -5.63 -12.04
N PHE A 202 5.99 -4.59 -11.37
CA PHE A 202 5.50 -3.22 -11.51
C PHE A 202 6.48 -2.33 -12.28
N ASN A 203 7.60 -1.93 -11.69
CA ASN A 203 8.56 -1.04 -12.36
C ASN A 203 9.89 -1.74 -12.58
N ASP A 204 10.47 -1.60 -13.78
CA ASP A 204 11.85 -2.02 -14.01
C ASP A 204 12.78 -0.89 -13.55
N THR A 205 13.49 -1.13 -12.44
CA THR A 205 14.35 -0.13 -11.81
C THR A 205 15.82 -0.46 -11.97
N THR A 206 16.63 0.58 -12.12
CA THR A 206 18.09 0.52 -11.95
C THR A 206 18.47 0.58 -10.47
N GLU A 207 19.72 0.25 -10.14
CA GLU A 207 20.22 0.39 -8.77
C GLU A 207 20.17 1.84 -8.28
N ALA A 208 20.49 2.82 -9.15
CA ALA A 208 20.40 4.24 -8.83
C ALA A 208 18.98 4.63 -8.41
N GLN A 209 17.96 4.25 -9.21
CA GLN A 209 16.56 4.52 -8.90
C GLN A 209 16.10 3.86 -7.58
N ARG A 210 16.57 2.65 -7.26
CA ARG A 210 16.25 2.00 -5.98
C ARG A 210 16.86 2.74 -4.79
N ARG A 211 18.10 3.23 -4.94
CA ARG A 211 18.75 4.04 -3.90
C ARG A 211 18.03 5.37 -3.69
N GLU A 212 17.70 6.07 -4.77
CA GLU A 212 16.91 7.31 -4.74
C GLU A 212 15.54 7.09 -4.09
N PHE A 213 14.84 6.02 -4.46
CA PHE A 213 13.56 5.65 -3.85
C PHE A 213 13.70 5.44 -2.34
N LEU A 214 14.70 4.68 -1.88
CA LEU A 214 14.90 4.43 -0.45
C LEU A 214 15.31 5.70 0.31
N ALA A 215 16.13 6.56 -0.29
CA ALA A 215 16.49 7.86 0.28
C ALA A 215 15.26 8.77 0.42
N GLY A 216 14.45 8.89 -0.63
CA GLY A 216 13.18 9.61 -0.61
C GLY A 216 12.20 9.04 0.40
N LYS A 217 12.15 7.71 0.54
CA LYS A 217 11.29 7.03 1.51
C LYS A 217 11.68 7.43 2.94
N VAL A 218 12.96 7.42 3.26
CA VAL A 218 13.45 7.84 4.58
C VAL A 218 13.22 9.33 4.81
N TYR A 219 13.50 10.16 3.81
CA TYR A 219 13.24 11.60 3.89
C TYR A 219 11.77 11.90 4.21
N TRP A 220 10.83 11.35 3.43
CA TRP A 220 9.40 11.62 3.60
C TRP A 220 8.80 10.91 4.81
N LEU A 221 8.94 9.59 4.92
CA LEU A 221 8.18 8.82 5.92
C LEU A 221 8.82 8.88 7.31
N SER A 222 10.15 9.03 7.41
CA SER A 222 10.83 9.19 8.70
C SER A 222 11.05 10.67 9.02
N GLY A 223 11.67 11.44 8.12
CA GLY A 223 11.99 12.86 8.37
C GLY A 223 10.76 13.75 8.48
N VAL A 224 10.05 13.95 7.37
CA VAL A 224 8.94 14.91 7.27
C VAL A 224 7.71 14.44 8.06
N LEU A 225 7.22 13.24 7.76
CA LEU A 225 5.97 12.72 8.31
C LEU A 225 6.15 11.98 9.64
N GLY A 226 7.38 11.50 9.89
CA GLY A 226 7.69 10.65 11.03
C GLY A 226 8.40 11.36 12.18
N ALA A 227 8.67 12.66 12.08
CA ALA A 227 9.42 13.44 13.06
C ALA A 227 10.75 12.77 13.47
N GLY A 228 11.45 12.17 12.51
CA GLY A 228 12.72 11.48 12.70
C GLY A 228 12.61 10.07 13.29
N GLN A 229 11.41 9.50 13.45
CA GLN A 229 11.25 8.11 13.90
C GLN A 229 11.63 7.11 12.81
N PRO A 230 12.26 5.97 13.13
CA PRO A 230 12.76 5.02 12.14
C PRO A 230 11.67 4.46 11.22
N VAL A 231 11.98 4.26 9.94
CA VAL A 231 11.11 3.62 8.94
C VAL A 231 11.72 2.34 8.40
N TRP A 232 10.92 1.30 8.22
CA TRP A 232 11.33 0.00 7.69
C TRP A 232 11.77 0.12 6.22
N LEU A 233 12.94 -0.42 5.88
CA LEU A 233 13.53 -0.34 4.54
C LEU A 233 13.41 -1.62 3.73
N LEU A 234 13.19 -2.75 4.41
CA LEU A 234 13.19 -4.09 3.81
C LEU A 234 11.76 -4.60 3.54
N ASP A 235 10.86 -3.68 3.16
CA ASP A 235 9.45 -3.99 2.90
C ASP A 235 9.28 -4.80 1.61
N PRO A 236 8.73 -6.03 1.66
CA PRO A 236 8.48 -6.85 0.47
C PRO A 236 7.56 -6.19 -0.56
N ARG A 237 6.65 -5.30 -0.14
CA ARG A 237 5.79 -4.53 -1.06
C ARG A 237 6.61 -3.55 -1.88
N ASP A 238 7.63 -2.92 -1.30
CA ASP A 238 8.56 -2.04 -2.04
C ASP A 238 9.48 -2.85 -2.94
N ALA A 239 9.97 -4.02 -2.49
CA ALA A 239 10.76 -4.91 -3.34
C ALA A 239 9.96 -5.33 -4.60
N GLN A 240 8.69 -5.72 -4.41
CA GLN A 240 7.79 -6.07 -5.50
C GLN A 240 7.53 -4.86 -6.44
N TYR A 241 7.28 -3.68 -5.87
CA TYR A 241 7.01 -2.45 -6.63
C TYR A 241 8.20 -2.03 -7.51
N LEU A 242 9.43 -2.20 -7.01
CA LEU A 242 10.67 -1.86 -7.71
C LEU A 242 11.21 -3.00 -8.60
N ASN A 243 10.48 -4.11 -8.72
CA ASN A 243 10.89 -5.35 -9.39
C ASN A 243 12.30 -5.83 -8.96
N THR A 244 12.51 -5.93 -7.65
CA THR A 244 13.79 -6.31 -7.05
C THR A 244 13.57 -7.30 -5.90
N THR A 245 14.64 -7.79 -5.27
CA THR A 245 14.53 -8.60 -4.04
C THR A 245 14.81 -7.77 -2.78
N VAL A 246 14.36 -8.24 -1.62
CA VAL A 246 14.71 -7.66 -0.31
C VAL A 246 16.24 -7.67 -0.10
N SER A 247 16.94 -8.67 -0.63
CA SER A 247 18.40 -8.74 -0.59
C SER A 247 19.05 -7.60 -1.37
N ASP A 248 18.50 -7.22 -2.52
CA ASP A 248 19.01 -6.10 -3.33
C ASP A 248 18.66 -4.74 -2.67
N LEU A 249 17.50 -4.63 -2.02
CA LEU A 249 17.20 -3.48 -1.18
C LEU A 249 18.25 -3.33 -0.08
N LYS A 250 18.62 -4.41 0.60
CA LYS A 250 19.66 -4.38 1.64
C LYS A 250 21.03 -3.88 1.14
N GLN A 251 21.39 -4.20 -0.10
CA GLN A 251 22.59 -3.63 -0.74
C GLN A 251 22.45 -2.12 -0.96
N SER A 252 21.29 -1.67 -1.47
CA SER A 252 20.98 -0.25 -1.65
C SER A 252 21.00 0.51 -0.32
N VAL A 253 20.49 -0.08 0.76
CA VAL A 253 20.55 0.45 2.12
C VAL A 253 22.01 0.62 2.58
N THR A 254 22.85 -0.39 2.33
CA THR A 254 24.28 -0.33 2.69
C THR A 254 25.00 0.81 1.96
N ALA A 255 24.68 1.04 0.69
CA ALA A 255 25.19 2.17 -0.07
C ALA A 255 24.72 3.52 0.51
N LEU A 256 23.45 3.65 0.91
CA LEU A 256 22.95 4.89 1.54
C LEU A 256 23.64 5.18 2.89
N VAL A 257 23.96 4.14 3.66
CA VAL A 257 24.74 4.27 4.90
C VAL A 257 26.17 4.71 4.61
N SER A 258 26.85 4.11 3.61
CA SER A 258 28.23 4.48 3.26
C SER A 258 28.33 5.88 2.68
N GLU A 259 27.29 6.35 2.00
CA GLU A 259 27.15 7.73 1.53
C GLU A 259 26.79 8.71 2.68
N GLY A 260 26.52 8.21 3.88
CA GLY A 260 26.16 9.01 5.06
C GLY A 260 24.81 9.70 4.94
N LEU A 261 23.87 9.13 4.17
CA LEU A 261 22.53 9.69 3.98
C LEU A 261 21.55 9.21 5.06
N ILE A 262 21.73 7.99 5.57
CA ILE A 262 20.84 7.40 6.57
C ILE A 262 21.64 6.79 7.73
N THR A 263 20.99 6.69 8.89
CA THR A 263 21.50 5.95 10.06
C THR A 263 20.58 4.77 10.33
N LEU A 264 21.14 3.56 10.41
CA LEU A 264 20.38 2.36 10.75
C LEU A 264 20.02 2.31 12.23
N ALA A 265 18.80 1.83 12.51
CA ALA A 265 18.40 1.40 13.84
C ALA A 265 19.14 0.12 14.25
N PRO A 266 19.11 -0.28 15.55
CA PRO A 266 19.85 -1.46 16.03
C PRO A 266 19.52 -2.79 15.34
N ASP A 267 18.31 -2.93 14.79
CA ASP A 267 17.89 -4.12 14.05
C ASP A 267 18.34 -4.13 12.57
N ALA A 268 19.00 -3.06 12.10
CA ALA A 268 19.52 -2.90 10.75
C ALA A 268 18.48 -3.01 9.62
N GLU A 269 17.18 -3.02 9.94
CA GLU A 269 16.10 -3.03 8.96
C GLU A 269 15.37 -1.69 8.86
N TYR A 270 15.51 -0.83 9.88
CA TYR A 270 14.92 0.49 9.94
C TYR A 270 16.00 1.55 9.86
N ALA A 271 15.64 2.73 9.36
CA ALA A 271 16.54 3.87 9.36
C ALA A 271 15.85 5.20 9.61
N ILE A 272 16.67 6.17 10.02
CA ILE A 272 16.33 7.58 10.14
C ILE A 272 17.18 8.39 9.15
N PRO A 273 16.71 9.56 8.69
CA PRO A 273 17.51 10.44 7.84
C PRO A 273 18.64 11.08 8.65
N THR A 274 19.78 11.28 8.01
CA THR A 274 20.84 12.15 8.54
C THR A 274 20.55 13.62 8.20
N GLU A 275 21.29 14.54 8.82
CA GLU A 275 21.27 15.96 8.43
C GLU A 275 21.64 16.15 6.95
N LYS A 276 22.54 15.31 6.40
CA LYS A 276 22.92 15.36 4.99
C LYS A 276 21.73 15.08 4.08
N LEU A 277 20.92 14.07 4.40
CA LEU A 277 19.71 13.75 3.63
C LEU A 277 18.63 14.82 3.81
N MET A 278 18.43 15.31 5.04
CA MET A 278 17.48 16.39 5.31
C MET A 278 17.87 17.71 4.65
N GLY A 279 19.17 17.95 4.43
CA GLY A 279 19.69 19.10 3.70
C GLY A 279 19.28 19.17 2.23
N ASN A 280 18.80 18.05 1.65
CA ASN A 280 18.29 17.99 0.27
C ASN A 280 16.80 18.37 0.15
N ARG A 281 16.21 18.96 1.19
CA ARG A 281 14.79 19.34 1.24
C ARG A 281 14.28 20.03 -0.03
N ALA A 282 15.00 21.05 -0.51
CA ALA A 282 14.60 21.81 -1.70
C ALA A 282 14.48 20.91 -2.94
N GLN A 283 15.33 19.88 -3.08
CA GLN A 283 15.24 18.94 -4.19
C GLN A 283 13.98 18.07 -4.07
N TYR A 284 13.69 17.51 -2.89
CA TYR A 284 12.50 16.69 -2.70
C TYR A 284 11.19 17.48 -2.87
N GLU A 285 11.18 18.76 -2.50
CA GLU A 285 10.03 19.64 -2.75
C GLU A 285 9.83 19.90 -4.25
N VAL A 286 10.92 20.10 -5.00
CA VAL A 286 10.88 20.22 -6.47
C VAL A 286 10.41 18.91 -7.11
N ASP A 287 10.96 17.76 -6.72
CA ASP A 287 10.59 16.46 -7.27
C ASP A 287 9.10 16.17 -7.04
N MET A 288 8.60 16.46 -5.83
CA MET A 288 7.17 16.32 -5.50
C MET A 288 6.31 17.27 -6.35
N ALA A 289 6.72 18.54 -6.51
CA ALA A 289 5.99 19.51 -7.32
C ALA A 289 5.95 19.10 -8.79
N ASP A 290 7.06 18.62 -9.34
CA ASP A 290 7.15 18.13 -10.71
C ASP A 290 6.30 16.88 -10.92
N ALA A 291 6.30 15.95 -9.96
CA ALA A 291 5.43 14.78 -9.99
C ALA A 291 3.94 15.16 -9.92
N LEU A 292 3.57 16.16 -9.09
CA LEU A 292 2.21 16.69 -9.05
C LEU A 292 1.80 17.37 -10.36
N ALA A 293 2.72 18.11 -10.98
CA ALA A 293 2.50 18.74 -12.28
C ALA A 293 2.30 17.70 -13.39
N PHE A 294 3.08 16.62 -13.35
CA PHE A 294 3.00 15.52 -14.31
C PHE A 294 1.63 14.79 -14.28
N ILE A 295 1.06 14.58 -13.09
CA ILE A 295 -0.22 13.89 -12.93
C ILE A 295 -1.44 14.80 -13.15
N LYS A 296 -1.23 16.12 -13.27
CA LYS A 296 -2.31 17.08 -13.52
C LYS A 296 -2.73 16.98 -14.99
N PRO A 297 -4.03 16.77 -15.30
CA PRO A 297 -4.51 16.79 -16.66
C PRO A 297 -4.16 18.13 -17.32
N THR A 298 -3.42 18.09 -18.42
CA THR A 298 -3.12 19.27 -19.25
C THR A 298 -4.30 19.67 -20.15
N PHE A 299 -5.44 18.98 -20.04
CA PHE A 299 -6.59 19.20 -20.91
C PHE A 299 -7.26 20.57 -20.61
N ASN A 300 -6.99 21.53 -21.50
CA ASN A 300 -7.55 22.88 -21.60
C ASN A 300 -7.73 23.64 -20.27
N GLU A 301 -6.65 24.27 -19.79
CA GLU A 301 -6.77 25.36 -18.82
C GLU A 301 -7.74 26.47 -19.31
N GLU A 302 -7.88 26.64 -20.63
CA GLU A 302 -8.88 27.52 -21.28
C GLU A 302 -10.34 27.08 -21.03
N MET A 303 -10.63 25.77 -20.99
CA MET A 303 -11.98 25.25 -20.71
C MET A 303 -12.32 25.40 -19.23
N ARG A 304 -11.33 25.26 -18.34
CA ARG A 304 -11.50 25.44 -16.88
C ARG A 304 -11.75 26.91 -16.51
N GLY A 305 -11.28 27.86 -17.32
CA GLY A 305 -11.59 29.29 -17.22
C GLY A 305 -12.95 29.69 -17.80
N GLY A 306 -13.72 28.75 -18.38
CA GLY A 306 -14.99 29.06 -19.03
C GLY A 306 -14.85 29.87 -20.33
N HIS A 307 -13.66 29.91 -20.93
CA HIS A 307 -13.39 30.71 -22.12
C HIS A 307 -13.77 30.03 -23.44
N THR A 308 -14.16 28.76 -23.40
CA THR A 308 -14.62 28.02 -24.58
C THR A 308 -16.01 27.45 -24.33
N ASN A 309 -17.02 28.33 -24.42
CA ASN A 309 -18.33 27.93 -24.90
C ASN A 309 -18.28 27.95 -26.43
N MET A 310 -18.31 26.76 -27.04
CA MET A 310 -18.84 26.57 -28.40
C MET A 310 -19.98 25.57 -28.34
#